data_AF-E5YD68-F1
#
_entry.id   AF-E5YD68-F1
#
_cell.length_a   1.000
_cell.length_b   1.000
_cell.length_c   1.000
_cell.angle_alpha   90.00
_cell.angle_beta   90.00
_cell.angle_gamma   90.00
#
_symmetry.space_group_name_H-M   'P 1'
#
loop_
_entity.id
_entity.type
_entity.pdbx_description
1 polymer ?
#
loop_
_entity_poly.entity_id
_entity_poly.type
_entity_poly.pdbx_seq_one_letter_code
_entity_poly.pdbx_strand_id
1 'polypeptide(L)' 'MNPESVMTYDRNRNAIKVGSRVMVSGTGEIGVITAIHADNLPSAQVRRAKCVDITDLNGRYVPTELIRLGMN' A
#
# COMPACT_ATOMS: atom_id res chain seq x y z
N MET A 1 -10.71 -6.31 17.43
CA MET A 1 -10.70 -5.24 16.41
C MET A 1 -10.80 -5.92 15.06
N ASN A 2 -11.90 -5.73 14.35
CA ASN A 2 -11.98 -6.13 12.95
C ASN A 2 -11.03 -5.19 12.19
N PRO A 3 -10.08 -5.69 11.40
CA PRO A 3 -9.40 -4.84 10.43
C PRO A 3 -10.45 -4.49 9.37
N GLU A 4 -11.24 -3.44 9.61
CA GLU A 4 -11.90 -2.76 8.51
C GLU A 4 -10.82 -2.54 7.45
N SER A 5 -11.08 -3.01 6.25
CA SER A 5 -10.16 -3.00 5.12
C SER A 5 -9.60 -1.59 4.90
N VAL A 6 -8.48 -1.28 5.56
CA VAL A 6 -7.81 0.01 5.43
C VAL A 6 -7.50 0.22 3.96
N MET A 7 -8.01 1.33 3.44
CA MET A 7 -7.83 1.72 2.05
C MET A 7 -7.00 3.00 2.01
N THR A 8 -6.08 3.07 1.06
CA THR A 8 -5.29 4.26 0.80
C THR A 8 -5.16 4.45 -0.71
N TYR A 9 -4.26 5.33 -1.13
CA TYR A 9 -4.08 5.68 -2.53
C TYR A 9 -2.62 5.58 -2.94
N ASP A 10 -2.41 4.96 -4.10
CA ASP A 10 -1.11 4.86 -4.74
C ASP A 10 -0.62 6.24 -5.23
N ARG A 11 0.51 6.24 -5.95
CA ARG A 11 1.09 7.45 -6.57
C ARG A 11 0.11 8.19 -7.48
N ASN A 12 -0.63 7.45 -8.30
CA ASN A 12 -1.55 7.98 -9.32
C ASN A 12 -2.94 8.26 -8.74
N ARG A 13 -3.09 8.25 -7.42
CA ARG A 13 -4.37 8.39 -6.69
C ARG A 13 -5.35 7.27 -7.01
N ASN A 14 -4.88 6.11 -7.44
CA ASN A 14 -5.70 4.92 -7.48
C ASN A 14 -5.87 4.36 -6.06
N ALA A 15 -7.10 4.00 -5.77
CA ALA A 15 -7.51 3.12 -4.67
C ALA A 15 -6.61 1.88 -4.54
N ILE A 16 -5.97 1.67 -3.39
CA ILE A 16 -5.29 0.42 -3.03
C ILE A 16 -5.73 -0.07 -1.65
N LYS A 17 -5.80 -1.38 -1.52
CA LYS A 17 -6.16 -2.13 -0.30
C LYS A 17 -5.38 -3.44 -0.26
N VAL A 18 -5.47 -4.16 0.86
CA VAL A 18 -4.97 -5.55 0.95
C VAL A 18 -5.51 -6.39 -0.23
N GLY A 19 -4.62 -7.16 -0.86
CA GLY A 19 -4.91 -7.93 -2.09
C GLY A 19 -4.66 -7.17 -3.40
N SER A 20 -4.38 -5.86 -3.37
CA SER A 20 -4.05 -5.10 -4.58
C SER A 20 -2.68 -5.52 -5.12
N ARG A 21 -2.57 -5.76 -6.43
CA ARG A 21 -1.29 -5.97 -7.10
C ARG A 21 -0.64 -4.62 -7.40
N VAL A 22 0.58 -4.43 -6.94
CA VAL A 22 1.31 -3.16 -7.03
C VAL A 22 2.73 -3.34 -7.52
N MET A 23 3.28 -2.28 -8.10
CA MET A 23 4.70 -2.15 -8.42
C MET A 23 5.31 -1.04 -7.57
N VAL A 24 6.48 -1.28 -7.00
CA VAL A 24 7.31 -0.27 -6.33
C VAL A 24 8.01 0.55 -7.41
N SER A 25 7.67 1.82 -7.55
CA SER A 25 8.20 2.58 -8.68
C SER A 25 9.70 2.87 -8.60
N GLY A 26 10.31 2.86 -7.41
CA GLY A 26 11.75 3.10 -7.26
C GLY A 26 12.60 1.92 -7.77
N THR A 27 12.09 0.69 -7.64
CA THR A 27 12.85 -0.54 -7.93
C THR A 27 12.27 -1.35 -9.08
N GLY A 28 11.02 -1.13 -9.45
CA GLY A 28 10.28 -1.94 -10.44
C GLY A 28 9.77 -3.27 -9.89
N GLU A 29 10.01 -3.58 -8.61
CA GLU A 29 9.56 -4.82 -7.99
C GLU A 29 8.04 -4.88 -7.90
N ILE A 30 7.47 -6.06 -8.12
CA ILE A 30 6.03 -6.30 -8.14
C ILE A 30 5.67 -7.25 -7.02
N GLY A 31 4.56 -6.95 -6.33
CA GLY A 31 3.99 -7.85 -5.33
C GLY A 31 2.52 -7.55 -5.05
N VAL A 32 1.99 -8.18 -4.01
CA VAL A 32 0.61 -8.00 -3.55
C VAL A 32 0.63 -7.39 -2.15
N ILE A 33 -0.25 -6.42 -1.89
CA ILE A 33 -0.35 -5.82 -0.56
C ILE A 33 -0.90 -6.86 0.43
N THR A 34 -0.17 -7.13 1.50
CA THR A 34 -0.56 -8.07 2.55
C THR A 34 -1.14 -7.37 3.79
N ALA A 35 -0.67 -6.16 4.10
CA ALA A 35 -1.16 -5.35 5.21
C ALA A 35 -0.99 -3.85 4.96
N ILE A 36 -1.86 -3.03 5.57
CA ILE A 36 -1.74 -1.58 5.63
C ILE A 36 -1.90 -1.13 7.08
N HIS A 37 -0.81 -0.67 7.69
CA HIS A 37 -0.72 -0.28 9.10
C HIS A 37 -1.05 1.21 9.28
N ALA A 38 -2.35 1.55 9.31
CA ALA A 38 -2.80 2.95 9.34
C ALA A 38 -3.54 3.38 10.62
N ASP A 39 -3.71 2.48 11.59
CA ASP A 39 -4.65 2.62 12.72
C ASP A 39 -4.42 3.88 13.58
N ASN A 40 -3.22 4.47 13.56
CA ASN A 40 -2.85 5.66 14.33
C ASN A 40 -2.54 6.89 13.48
N LEU A 41 -2.83 6.88 12.18
CA LEU A 41 -2.48 7.95 11.26
C LEU A 41 -3.72 8.62 10.65
N PRO A 42 -3.80 9.97 10.65
CA PRO A 42 -4.79 10.67 9.85
C PRO A 42 -4.66 10.28 8.37
N SER A 43 -5.77 10.18 7.63
CA SER A 43 -5.77 9.74 6.23
C SER A 43 -4.82 10.52 5.33
N ALA A 44 -4.60 11.81 5.64
CA ALA A 44 -3.64 12.67 4.94
C ALA A 44 -2.16 12.29 5.17
N GLN A 45 -1.84 11.61 6.27
CA GLN A 45 -0.50 11.14 6.60
C GLN A 45 -0.24 9.72 6.11
N VAL A 46 -1.26 8.85 6.08
CA VAL A 46 -1.15 7.45 5.64
C VAL A 46 -0.46 7.34 4.27
N ARG A 47 -0.80 8.22 3.32
CA ARG A 47 -0.23 8.20 1.96
C ARG A 47 1.28 8.43 1.91
N ARG A 48 1.87 9.02 2.95
CA ARG A 48 3.30 9.37 3.04
C ARG A 48 4.05 8.58 4.11
N ALA A 49 3.37 7.71 4.84
CA ALA A 49 3.97 6.89 5.87
C ALA A 49 4.40 5.54 5.31
N LYS A 50 5.50 4.97 5.85
CA LYS A 50 5.89 3.58 5.58
C LYS A 50 4.96 2.64 6.32
N CYS A 51 3.86 2.27 5.67
CA CYS A 51 2.77 1.51 6.29
C CYS A 51 2.27 0.32 5.48
N VAL A 52 2.80 0.09 4.28
CA VAL A 52 2.32 -0.99 3.40
C VAL A 52 3.31 -2.15 3.40
N ASP A 53 2.85 -3.34 3.74
CA ASP A 53 3.61 -4.59 3.57
C ASP A 53 3.24 -5.23 2.21
N ILE A 54 4.23 -5.77 1.52
CA ILE A 54 4.09 -6.38 0.19
C ILE A 54 4.68 -7.79 0.22
N THR A 55 3.99 -8.76 -0.39
CA THR A 55 4.45 -10.15 -0.49
C THR A 55 5.86 -10.22 -1.08
N ASP A 56 6.72 -11.05 -0.48
CA ASP A 56 8.10 -11.32 -0.90
C ASP A 56 9.05 -10.11 -0.90
N LEU A 57 8.61 -8.95 -0.40
CA LEU A 57 9.44 -7.76 -0.24
C LEU A 57 9.70 -7.46 1.24
N ASN A 58 10.96 -7.13 1.56
CA ASN A 58 11.35 -6.82 2.92
C ASN A 58 11.12 -5.34 3.23
N GLY A 59 10.31 -5.09 4.26
CA GLY A 59 10.08 -3.76 4.83
C GLY A 59 8.73 -3.15 4.44
N ARG A 60 8.52 -1.92 4.91
CA ARG A 60 7.29 -1.15 4.68
C ARG A 60 7.50 -0.07 3.65
N TYR A 61 6.53 0.01 2.74
CA TYR A 61 6.54 0.96 1.65
C TYR A 61 5.57 2.11 1.90
N VAL A 62 5.87 3.24 1.28
CA VAL A 62 4.99 4.41 1.29
C VAL A 62 3.96 4.25 0.16
N PRO A 63 2.64 4.47 0.39
CA PRO A 63 1.64 4.35 -0.67
C PRO A 63 1.95 5.15 -1.93
N THR A 64 2.52 6.36 -1.82
CA THR A 64 2.91 7.19 -2.98
C THR A 64 4.13 6.68 -3.76
N GLU A 65 4.81 5.65 -3.28
CA GLU A 65 5.88 4.95 -4.01
C GLU A 65 5.33 3.78 -4.85
N LEU A 66 4.05 3.43 -4.65
CA LEU A 66 3.41 2.30 -5.30
C LEU A 66 2.61 2.75 -6.53
N ILE A 67 2.50 1.84 -7.49
CA ILE A 67 1.65 1.97 -8.67
C ILE A 67 0.76 0.74 -8.74
N ARG A 68 -0.57 0.93 -8.73
CA ARG A 68 -1.53 -0.15 -8.86
C ARG A 68 -1.50 -0.73 -10.28
N LEU A 69 -1.36 -2.06 -10.36
CA LEU A 69 -1.41 -2.82 -11.61
C LEU A 69 -2.75 -3.54 -11.82
N GLY A 70 -3.52 -3.75 -10.76
CA GLY A 70 -4.82 -4.43 -10.82
C GLY A 70 -5.33 -4.84 -9.45
N MET A 71 -6.54 -5.38 -9.40
CA MET A 71 -7.11 -6.06 -8.23
C MET A 71 -7.23 -7.53 -8.60
N ASN A 72 -6.81 -8.42 -7.70
CA ASN A 72 -7.07 -9.86 -7.83
C ASN A 72 -8.40 -10.21 -7.17
#